data_AF-A0AAV3QHE5-F1
#
_entry.id   AF-A0AAV3QHE5-F1
#
_cell.length_a   1.000
_cell.length_b   1.000
_cell.length_c   1.000
_cell.angle_alpha   90.00
_cell.angle_beta   90.00
_cell.angle_gamma   90.00
#
_symmetry.space_group_name_H-M   'P 1'
#
loop_
_entity.id
_entity.type
_entity.pdbx_description
1 polymer ?
#
loop_
_entity_poly.entity_id
_entity_poly.type
_entity_poly.pdbx_seq_one_letter_code
_entity_poly.pdbx_strand_id
1 'polypeptide(L)'
;MLDRLYVKLLARPIEEEGIRPPNADVREWGELGNLRYVDGSLLTEHLNQIEHIFNQLNAMGVDFNDEVSALWILGSLPDSWETLFVSLSAFAPDGTISKEIVSNCILNEELRGGEQR
;
A
#
# COMPACT_ATOMS: atom_id res chain seq x y z
N MET A 1 -15.91 0.48 -9.66
CA MET A 1 -15.48 1.47 -8.65
C MET A 1 -14.54 0.75 -7.71
N LEU A 2 -13.30 1.20 -7.58
CA LEU A 2 -12.40 0.74 -6.51
C LEU A 2 -12.96 1.30 -5.20
N ASP A 3 -13.98 0.64 -4.64
CA ASP A 3 -14.48 0.99 -3.32
C ASP A 3 -13.47 0.53 -2.27
N ARG A 4 -13.48 1.14 -1.09
CA ARG A 4 -12.63 0.72 0.03
C ARG A 4 -12.85 -0.75 0.38
N LEU A 5 -14.04 -1.31 0.17
CA LEU A 5 -14.27 -2.75 0.26
C LEU A 5 -13.52 -3.53 -0.81
N TYR A 6 -13.33 -3.02 -2.03
CA TYR A 6 -12.55 -3.65 -3.09
C TYR A 6 -11.04 -3.59 -2.81
N VAL A 7 -10.54 -2.44 -2.33
CA VAL A 7 -9.14 -2.34 -1.87
C VAL A 7 -8.93 -3.17 -0.62
N LYS A 8 -9.88 -3.19 0.33
CA LYS A 8 -9.90 -4.14 1.46
C LYS A 8 -10.33 -5.56 1.05
N LEU A 9 -10.64 -5.86 -0.21
CA LEU A 9 -10.93 -7.22 -0.71
C LEU A 9 -9.69 -7.77 -1.42
N LEU A 10 -8.95 -6.91 -2.14
CA LEU A 10 -7.65 -7.20 -2.75
C LEU A 10 -6.47 -7.09 -1.75
N ALA A 11 -6.57 -6.17 -0.79
CA ALA A 11 -5.73 -6.03 0.40
C ALA A 11 -6.47 -6.49 1.67
N ARG A 12 -7.63 -7.15 1.53
CA ARG A 12 -8.06 -8.13 2.56
C ARG A 12 -6.86 -9.02 2.68
N PRO A 13 -6.39 -9.24 3.90
CA PRO A 13 -5.10 -9.81 4.07
C PRO A 13 -5.06 -11.10 3.25
N ILE A 14 -3.93 -11.29 2.58
CA ILE A 14 -3.41 -12.60 2.19
C ILE A 14 -3.20 -13.39 3.51
N GLU A 15 -4.24 -13.51 4.33
CA GLU A 15 -4.41 -14.25 5.58
C GLU A 15 -5.71 -15.06 5.49
N GLU A 16 -6.79 -14.58 4.83
CA GLU A 16 -7.98 -15.43 4.61
C GLU A 16 -7.84 -16.35 3.38
N GLU A 17 -7.12 -15.94 2.34
CA GLU A 17 -6.60 -16.81 1.25
C GLU A 17 -5.06 -16.85 1.28
N GLY A 18 -4.53 -16.73 2.49
CA GLY A 18 -3.18 -16.33 2.82
C GLY A 18 -2.12 -17.39 2.78
N ILE A 19 -1.61 -17.69 1.60
CA ILE A 19 -0.41 -18.51 1.49
C ILE A 19 0.79 -17.57 1.43
N ARG A 20 1.40 -17.31 2.61
CA ARG A 20 2.78 -16.81 2.67
C ARG A 20 3.60 -17.62 1.66
N PRO A 21 4.29 -16.97 0.70
CA PRO A 21 5.14 -17.69 -0.24
C PRO A 21 6.09 -18.63 0.53
N PRO A 22 6.33 -19.86 0.05
CA PRO A 22 7.15 -20.84 0.77
C PRO A 22 8.57 -20.33 1.03
N ASN A 23 9.03 -19.40 0.19
CA ASN A 23 10.32 -18.73 0.25
C ASN A 23 10.32 -17.43 1.07
N ALA A 24 9.17 -16.88 1.44
CA ALA A 24 9.10 -15.67 2.28
C ALA A 24 9.39 -16.00 3.75
N ASP A 25 10.22 -15.20 4.39
CA ASP A 25 10.45 -15.27 5.83
C ASP A 25 9.20 -14.86 6.62
N VAL A 26 8.94 -15.54 7.74
CA VAL A 26 7.77 -15.28 8.62
C VAL A 26 7.77 -13.85 9.15
N ARG A 27 8.95 -13.34 9.53
CA ARG A 27 9.08 -12.02 10.12
C ARG A 27 8.78 -10.95 9.08
N GLU A 28 9.47 -10.97 7.94
CA GLU A 28 9.30 -9.93 6.92
C GLU A 28 7.88 -9.94 6.32
N TRP A 29 7.30 -11.13 6.15
CA TRP A 29 5.90 -11.26 5.73
C TRP A 29 4.92 -10.71 6.76
N GLY A 30 5.16 -11.00 8.05
CA GLY A 30 4.35 -10.47 9.15
C GLY A 30 4.50 -8.96 9.31
N GLU A 31 5.71 -8.42 9.12
CA GLU A 31 5.98 -6.98 9.17
C GLU A 31 5.23 -6.25 8.05
N LEU A 32 5.27 -6.76 6.81
CA LEU A 32 4.51 -6.20 5.69
C LEU A 32 3.00 -6.16 5.97
N GLY A 33 2.44 -7.27 6.49
CA GLY A 33 1.01 -7.38 6.81
C GLY A 33 0.54 -6.43 7.91
N ASN A 34 1.42 -6.11 8.86
CA ASN A 34 1.12 -5.26 10.01
C ASN A 34 1.54 -3.80 9.83
N LEU A 35 2.25 -3.47 8.74
CA LEU A 35 2.69 -2.11 8.51
C LEU A 35 1.50 -1.18 8.28
N ARG A 36 1.42 -0.11 9.07
CA ARG A 36 0.36 0.90 8.99
C ARG A 36 0.97 2.28 9.07
N TYR A 37 0.55 3.17 8.19
CA TYR A 37 0.91 4.58 8.26
C TYR A 37 0.24 5.21 9.49
N VAL A 38 0.99 6.04 10.20
CA VAL A 38 0.53 6.75 11.40
C VAL A 38 0.42 8.22 11.05
N ASP A 39 -0.77 8.80 11.18
CA ASP A 39 -1.00 10.20 10.83
C ASP A 39 -0.04 11.14 11.57
N GLY A 40 0.82 11.84 10.82
CA GLY A 40 1.84 12.74 11.37
C GLY A 40 3.26 12.18 11.38
N SER A 41 3.48 10.93 10.99
CA SER A 41 4.79 10.50 10.52
C SER A 41 5.02 10.98 9.08
N LEU A 42 6.30 11.05 8.67
CA LEU A 42 6.64 11.39 7.29
C LEU A 42 6.25 10.22 6.38
N LEU A 43 5.40 10.49 5.38
CA LEU A 43 4.97 9.47 4.44
C LEU A 43 6.14 8.89 3.64
N THR A 44 7.14 9.71 3.32
CA THR A 44 8.36 9.26 2.65
C THR A 44 9.10 8.19 3.45
N GLU A 45 9.16 8.31 4.78
CA GLU A 45 9.76 7.29 5.64
C GLU A 45 8.94 6.01 5.66
N HIS A 46 7.61 6.13 5.69
CA HIS A 46 6.71 4.98 5.60
C HIS A 46 6.85 4.23 4.26
N LEU A 47 6.92 4.95 3.14
CA LEU A 47 7.17 4.36 1.82
C LEU A 47 8.54 3.67 1.78
N ASN A 48 9.59 4.28 2.35
CA ASN A 48 10.92 3.66 2.44
C ASN A 48 10.91 2.35 3.24
N GLN A 49 10.10 2.25 4.30
CA GLN A 49 9.94 1.02 5.08
C GLN A 49 9.28 -0.09 4.26
N ILE A 50 8.23 0.24 3.50
CA ILE A 50 7.61 -0.71 2.56
C ILE A 50 8.63 -1.19 1.53
N GLU A 51 9.36 -0.28 0.90
CA GLU A 51 10.41 -0.62 -0.07
C GLU A 51 11.49 -1.51 0.54
N HIS A 52 11.87 -1.25 1.79
CA HIS A 52 12.86 -2.07 2.47
C HIS A 52 12.39 -3.52 2.60
N ILE A 53 11.15 -3.74 3.04
CA ILE A 53 10.56 -5.07 3.20
C ILE A 53 10.40 -5.75 1.82
N PHE A 54 9.96 -5.03 0.79
CA PHE A 54 9.89 -5.56 -0.57
C PHE A 54 11.26 -6.01 -1.10
N ASN A 55 12.31 -5.22 -0.88
CA ASN A 55 13.65 -5.60 -1.31
C ASN A 55 14.16 -6.85 -0.60
N GLN A 56 13.86 -7.01 0.69
CA GLN A 56 14.21 -8.22 1.42
C GLN A 56 13.43 -9.44 0.91
N LEU A 57 12.12 -9.32 0.69
CA LEU A 57 11.29 -10.38 0.13
C LEU A 57 11.71 -10.75 -1.30
N ASN A 58 12.09 -9.76 -2.12
CA ASN A 58 12.63 -9.98 -3.47
C ASN A 58 13.98 -10.74 -3.42
N ALA A 59 14.86 -10.41 -2.47
CA ALA A 59 16.09 -11.17 -2.24
C ALA A 59 15.83 -12.65 -1.85
N MET A 60 14.63 -12.95 -1.33
CA MET A 60 14.17 -14.31 -1.05
C MET A 60 13.44 -14.96 -2.25
N GLY A 61 13.32 -14.28 -3.38
CA GLY A 61 12.65 -14.75 -4.59
C GLY A 61 11.14 -14.47 -4.63
N VAL A 62 10.64 -13.56 -3.79
CA VAL A 62 9.24 -13.11 -3.83
C VAL A 62 9.18 -11.83 -4.65
N ASP A 63 8.64 -11.92 -5.86
CA ASP A 63 8.46 -10.75 -6.72
C ASP A 63 7.06 -10.14 -6.53
N PHE A 64 7.02 -8.82 -6.43
CA PHE A 64 5.79 -8.05 -6.34
C PHE A 64 5.67 -7.22 -7.60
N ASN A 65 4.66 -7.52 -8.42
CA ASN A 65 4.35 -6.65 -9.54
C ASN A 65 3.89 -5.27 -9.04
N ASP A 66 3.82 -4.32 -9.97
CA ASP A 66 3.57 -2.92 -9.63
C ASP A 66 2.17 -2.69 -9.04
N GLU A 67 1.18 -3.46 -9.49
CA GLU A 67 -0.20 -3.42 -8.98
C GLU A 67 -0.29 -3.94 -7.54
N VAL A 68 0.34 -5.07 -7.24
CA VAL A 68 0.37 -5.64 -5.88
C VAL A 68 1.12 -4.70 -4.94
N SER A 69 2.24 -4.13 -5.39
CA SER A 69 2.98 -3.13 -4.62
C SER A 69 2.12 -1.90 -4.31
N ALA A 70 1.37 -1.40 -5.30
CA ALA A 70 0.44 -0.28 -5.16
C ALA A 70 -0.67 -0.59 -4.13
N LEU A 71 -1.22 -1.81 -4.16
CA LEU A 71 -2.26 -2.25 -3.23
C LEU A 71 -1.75 -2.35 -1.79
N TRP A 72 -0.52 -2.81 -1.57
CA TRP A 72 0.10 -2.84 -0.24
C TRP A 72 0.29 -1.44 0.34
N ILE A 73 0.79 -0.50 -0.46
CA ILE A 73 0.94 0.90 -0.05
C ILE A 73 -0.42 1.47 0.34
N LEU A 74 -1.43 1.29 -0.51
CA LEU A 74 -2.79 1.75 -0.23
C LEU A 74 -3.38 1.08 1.02
N GLY A 75 -3.24 -0.24 1.17
CA GLY A 75 -3.74 -0.99 2.33
C GLY A 75 -3.09 -0.60 3.66
N SER A 76 -1.91 0.01 3.62
CA SER A 76 -1.21 0.50 4.81
C SER A 76 -1.75 1.85 5.34
N LEU A 77 -2.51 2.60 4.54
CA LEU A 77 -3.00 3.93 4.93
C LEU A 77 -4.19 3.85 5.91
N PRO A 78 -4.28 4.79 6.88
CA PRO A 78 -5.39 4.85 7.82
C PRO A 78 -6.67 5.40 7.17
N ASP A 79 -7.78 5.23 7.87
CA ASP A 79 -9.13 5.64 7.46
C ASP A 79 -9.24 7.13 7.07
N SER A 80 -8.42 8.00 7.65
CA SER A 80 -8.35 9.43 7.34
C SER A 80 -8.02 9.73 5.87
N TRP A 81 -7.48 8.75 5.14
CA TRP A 81 -7.11 8.88 3.72
C TRP A 81 -8.22 8.41 2.76
N GLU A 82 -9.41 8.08 3.24
CA GLU A 82 -10.53 7.56 2.43
C GLU A 82 -10.86 8.41 1.19
N THR A 83 -10.80 9.75 1.31
CA THR A 83 -11.01 10.68 0.19
C THR A 83 -10.03 10.47 -0.97
N LEU A 84 -8.79 10.08 -0.67
CA LEU A 84 -7.78 9.77 -1.67
C LEU A 84 -8.16 8.51 -2.46
N PHE A 85 -8.64 7.46 -1.78
CA PHE A 85 -9.09 6.23 -2.44
C PHE A 85 -10.26 6.50 -3.39
N VAL A 86 -11.23 7.31 -2.97
CA VAL A 86 -12.36 7.71 -3.82
C VAL A 86 -11.85 8.44 -5.06
N SER A 87 -10.89 9.36 -4.91
CA SER A 87 -10.30 10.09 -6.03
C SER A 87 -9.54 9.15 -6.97
N LEU A 88 -8.66 8.28 -6.46
CA LEU A 88 -7.91 7.28 -7.23
C LEU A 88 -8.84 6.36 -8.02
N SER A 89 -9.96 5.94 -7.41
CA SER A 89 -10.97 5.10 -8.07
C SER A 89 -11.63 5.76 -9.28
N ALA A 90 -11.70 7.09 -9.29
CA ALA A 90 -12.21 7.88 -10.41
C ALA A 90 -11.14 8.14 -11.48
N PHE A 91 -9.86 8.19 -11.10
CA PHE A 91 -8.74 8.40 -12.02
C PHE A 91 -8.32 7.14 -12.79
N ALA A 92 -8.50 5.95 -12.21
CA ALA A 92 -8.19 4.66 -12.84
C ALA A 92 -9.47 3.84 -13.07
N PRO A 93 -10.37 4.25 -14.00
CA PRO A 93 -11.65 3.56 -14.24
C PRO A 93 -11.47 2.16 -14.85
N ASP A 94 -10.32 1.90 -15.49
CA ASP A 94 -9.90 0.59 -16.01
C ASP A 94 -9.27 -0.31 -14.93
N GLY A 95 -9.05 0.22 -13.71
CA GLY A 95 -8.41 -0.49 -12.60
C GLY A 95 -6.89 -0.58 -12.69
N THR A 96 -6.27 0.04 -13.71
CA THR A 96 -4.81 0.02 -13.86
C THR A 96 -4.20 0.98 -12.87
N ILE A 97 -3.70 0.46 -11.75
CA ILE A 97 -3.02 1.23 -10.72
C ILE A 97 -1.56 0.83 -10.65
N SER A 98 -0.66 1.79 -10.90
CA SER A 98 0.78 1.60 -10.77
C SER A 98 1.25 2.13 -9.42
N LYS A 99 2.35 1.57 -8.93
CA LYS A 99 3.00 2.00 -7.69
C LYS A 99 3.44 3.45 -7.75
N GLU A 100 3.90 3.89 -8.92
CA GLU A 100 4.28 5.28 -9.18
C GLU A 100 3.09 6.22 -9.03
N ILE A 101 1.94 5.89 -9.65
CA ILE A 101 0.72 6.70 -9.54
C ILE A 101 0.28 6.80 -8.07
N VAL A 102 0.27 5.67 -7.36
CA VAL A 102 -0.11 5.65 -5.93
C VAL A 102 0.84 6.51 -5.10
N SER A 103 2.15 6.30 -5.22
CA SER A 103 3.14 7.08 -4.46
C SER A 103 2.98 8.58 -4.70
N ASN A 104 2.82 9.00 -5.95
CA ASN A 104 2.63 10.41 -6.31
C ASN A 104 1.32 10.98 -5.74
N CYS A 105 0.23 10.23 -5.83
CA CYS A 105 -1.07 10.67 -5.30
C CYS A 105 -1.04 10.84 -3.78
N ILE A 106 -0.43 9.91 -3.05
CA ILE A 106 -0.36 9.98 -1.59
C ILE A 106 0.58 11.12 -1.16
N LEU A 107 1.73 11.32 -1.83
CA LEU A 107 2.62 12.45 -1.55
C LEU A 107 1.96 13.81 -1.82
N ASN A 108 1.21 13.93 -2.91
CA ASN A 108 0.50 15.17 -3.22
C ASN A 108 -0.63 15.46 -2.21
N GLU A 109 -1.29 14.41 -1.72
CA GLU A 109 -2.29 14.52 -0.65
C GLU A 109 -1.66 14.91 0.69
N GLU A 110 -0.49 14.36 1.04
CA GLU A 110 0.28 14.76 2.23
C GLU A 110 0.61 16.27 2.20
N LEU A 111 1.07 16.78 1.06
CA LEU A 111 1.34 18.20 0.87
C LEU A 111 0.06 19.06 1.04
N ARG A 112 -1.08 18.57 0.56
CA ARG A 112 -2.37 19.27 0.67
C ARG A 112 -2.93 19.24 2.10
N GLY A 113 -2.74 18.14 2.83
CA GLY A 113 -3.16 17.99 4.22
C GLY A 113 -2.22 18.64 5.23
N GLY A 114 -0.93 18.77 4.90
CA GLY A 114 0.10 19.43 5.71
C GLY A 114 -0.05 20.96 5.79
N GLU A 115 -0.76 21.58 4.85
CA GLU A 115 -1.03 23.03 4.87
C GLU A 115 -2.09 23.44 5.91
N GLN A 116 -2.78 22.48 6.54
CA GLN A 116 -3.82 22.74 7.56
C GLN A 116 -3.44 22.29 8.98
N ARG A 117 -2.17 21.91 9.21
CA ARG A 117 -1.66 21.49 10.52
C ARG A 117 -0.86 22.57 11.24
#